data_AF-A0A3N5RBC8-F1
#
_entry.id   AF-A0A3N5RBC8-F1
#
_cell.length_a   1.000
_cell.length_b   1.000
_cell.length_c   1.000
_cell.angle_alpha   90.00
_cell.angle_beta   90.00
_cell.angle_gamma   90.00
#
_symmetry.space_group_name_H-M   'P 1'
#
loop_
_entity.id
_entity.type
_entity.pdbx_description
1 polymer ?
#
loop_
_entity_poly.entity_id
_entity_poly.type
_entity_poly.pdbx_seq_one_letter_code
_entity_poly.pdbx_strand_id
1 'polypeptide(L)' 'MKILTVDIGTGTQDIFLYDSQLNIENGFKLVVPSPTMIVNRRIKEATRRELPILLHGVIMGGGPSQWAAEDH' A
#
# COMPACT_ATOMS: atom_id res chain seq x y z
N MET A 1 7.21 17.89 17.91
CA MET A 1 7.88 17.12 16.83
C MET A 1 6.84 16.23 16.19
N LYS A 2 6.84 16.12 14.86
CA LYS A 2 5.90 15.26 14.12
C LYS A 2 6.66 14.21 13.32
N ILE A 3 6.22 12.96 13.40
CA ILE A 3 6.79 11.82 12.65
C ILE A 3 5.64 11.04 12.02
N LEU A 4 5.69 10.83 10.70
CA LEU A 4 4.77 9.93 10.01
C LEU A 4 5.41 8.54 9.92
N THR A 5 4.77 7.56 10.53
CA THR A 5 5.20 6.16 10.45
C THR A 5 4.23 5.40 9.55
N VAL A 6 4.77 4.55 8.69
CA VAL A 6 3.99 3.72 7.77
C VAL A 6 4.45 2.29 7.92
N ASP A 7 3.53 1.40 8.26
CA ASP A 7 3.75 -0.04 8.28
C ASP A 7 2.91 -0.69 7.17
N ILE A 8 3.58 -1.33 6.21
CA ILE A 8 2.93 -1.92 5.04
C ILE A 8 2.90 -3.44 5.23
N GLY A 9 1.71 -3.97 5.49
CA GLY A 9 1.43 -5.39 5.47
C GLY A 9 0.91 -5.86 4.10
N THR A 10 0.61 -7.16 4.03
CA THR A 10 0.07 -7.79 2.81
C THR A 10 -1.28 -7.20 2.41
N GLY A 11 -2.22 -7.06 3.36
CA GLY A 11 -3.59 -6.61 3.08
C GLY A 11 -3.83 -5.12 3.32
N THR A 12 -3.31 -4.63 4.45
CA THR A 12 -3.49 -3.25 4.91
C THR A 12 -2.15 -2.56 5.11
N GLN A 13 -2.19 -1.25 5.24
CA GLN A 13 -1.12 -0.43 5.77
C GLN A 13 -1.67 0.38 6.95
N ASP A 14 -0.85 0.48 7.98
CA ASP A 14 -1.10 1.32 9.14
C ASP A 14 -0.28 2.59 8.98
N ILE A 15 -0.94 3.74 8.98
CA ILE A 15 -0.30 5.05 8.94
C ILE A 15 -0.60 5.73 10.28
N PHE A 16 0.45 6.11 10.99
CA PHE A 16 0.33 6.80 12.27
C PHE A 16 1.12 8.10 12.23
N LEU A 17 0.47 9.20 12.63
CA LEU A 17 1.13 10.48 12.84
C LEU A 17 1.42 10.63 14.33
N TYR A 18 2.68 10.38 14.70
CA TYR A 18 3.17 10.73 16.01
C TYR A 18 3.31 12.26 16.10
N ASP A 19 2.71 12.87 17.12
CA ASP A 19 2.92 14.25 17.51
C ASP A 19 3.33 14.29 18.98
N SER A 20 4.52 14.80 19.27
CA SER A 20 5.04 14.87 20.64
C SER A 20 4.25 15.79 21.57
N GLN A 21 3.28 16.55 21.05
CA GLN A 21 2.36 17.36 21.86
C GLN A 21 1.10 16.59 22.29
N LEU A 22 0.88 15.38 21.77
CA LEU A 22 -0.26 14.51 22.11
C LEU A 22 0.22 13.29 22.91
N ASN A 23 -0.65 12.78 23.79
CA ASN A 23 -0.49 11.43 24.31
C ASN A 23 -0.60 10.43 23.15
N ILE A 24 0.17 9.34 23.20
CA ILE A 24 0.29 8.40 22.08
C ILE A 24 -1.05 7.74 21.73
N GLU A 25 -1.91 7.51 22.73
CA GLU A 25 -3.26 6.96 22.60
C GLU A 25 -4.23 7.89 21.86
N ASN A 26 -3.93 9.20 21.83
CA ASN A 26 -4.71 10.22 21.15
C ASN A 26 -4.16 10.56 19.76
N GLY A 27 -3.16 9.81 19.29
CA GLY A 27 -2.57 10.02 17.97
C GLY A 27 -3.50 9.64 16.83
N PHE A 28 -3.28 10.25 15.66
CA PHE A 28 -4.07 9.94 14.46
C PHE A 28 -3.55 8.66 13.82
N LYS A 29 -4.40 7.63 13.74
CA LYS A 29 -4.12 6.37 13.05
C LYS A 29 -5.10 6.14 11.90
N LEU A 30 -4.58 5.76 10.74
CA LEU A 30 -5.32 5.28 9.59
C LEU A 30 -4.97 3.81 9.34
N VAL A 31 -5.98 2.98 9.13
CA VAL A 31 -5.82 1.60 8.65
C VAL A 31 -6.49 1.54 7.29
N VAL A 32 -5.70 1.40 6.23
CA VAL A 32 -6.17 1.45 4.85
C VAL A 32 -5.60 0.30 4.02
N PRO A 33 -6.10 -0.02 2.82
CA PRO A 33 -5.51 -1.07 2.00
C PRO A 33 -4.03 -0.84 1.71
N SER A 34 -3.23 -1.91 1.66
CA SER A 34 -1.82 -1.83 1.30
C SER A 34 -1.64 -1.36 -0.15
N PRO A 35 -0.53 -0.66 -0.49
CA PRO A 35 -0.26 -0.28 -1.86
C PRO A 35 -0.17 -1.49 -2.81
N THR A 36 0.35 -2.62 -2.34
CA THR A 36 0.44 -3.86 -3.13
C THR A 36 -0.94 -4.42 -3.46
N MET A 37 -1.93 -4.33 -2.56
CA MET A 37 -3.32 -4.68 -2.84
C MET A 37 -3.99 -3.72 -3.83
N ILE A 38 -3.67 -2.42 -3.77
CA ILE A 38 -4.18 -1.45 -4.74
C ILE A 38 -3.63 -1.76 -6.14
N VAL A 39 -2.33 -2.05 -6.24
CA VAL A 39 -1.69 -2.44 -7.51
C VAL A 39 -2.24 -3.77 -8.02
N ASN A 40 -2.42 -4.78 -7.17
CA ASN A 40 -3.07 -6.06 -7.52
C ASN A 40 -4.40 -5.84 -8.23
N ARG A 41 -5.27 -5.00 -7.67
CA ARG A 41 -6.59 -4.70 -8.24
C ARG A 41 -6.48 -4.00 -9.59
N ARG A 42 -5.52 -3.08 -9.75
CA ARG A 42 -5.28 -2.36 -11.01
C ARG A 42 -4.75 -3.29 -12.10
N ILE A 43 -3.83 -4.19 -11.76
CA ILE A 43 -3.31 -5.19 -12.71
C ILE A 43 -4.44 -6.10 -13.17
N LYS A 44 -5.24 -6.67 -12.24
CA LYS A 44 -6.39 -7.52 -12.60
C LYS A 44 -7.40 -6.83 -13.52
N GLU A 45 -7.63 -5.54 -13.32
CA GLU A 45 -8.49 -4.75 -14.21
C GLU A 45 -7.86 -4.53 -15.59
N ALA A 46 -6.55 -4.27 -15.66
CA ALA A 46 -5.83 -4.18 -16.93
C ALA A 46 -5.82 -5.53 -17.68
N THR A 47 -5.61 -6.65 -16.99
CA THR A 47 -5.68 -8.01 -17.56
C THR A 47 -7.05 -8.25 -18.19
N ARG A 48 -8.15 -7.96 -17.47
CA ARG A 48 -9.52 -8.11 -17.99
C ARG A 48 -9.79 -7.29 -19.25
N ARG A 49 -9.05 -6.19 -19.43
CA ARG A 49 -9.21 -5.27 -20.55
C ARG A 49 -8.16 -5.47 -21.64
N GLU A 50 -7.31 -6.48 -21.51
CA GLU A 50 -6.21 -6.79 -22.43
C GLU A 50 -5.29 -5.58 -22.68
N LEU A 51 -5.08 -4.76 -21.64
CA LEU A 51 -4.22 -3.58 -21.72
C LEU A 51 -2.80 -3.95 -21.26
N PRO A 52 -1.75 -3.57 -22.01
CA PRO A 52 -0.38 -3.78 -21.56
C PRO A 52 -0.10 -2.95 -20.29
N ILE A 53 0.76 -3.48 -19.42
CA ILE A 53 1.19 -2.80 -18.19
C ILE A 53 2.69 -2.54 -18.18
N LEU A 54 3.09 -1.44 -17.54
CA LEU A 54 4.47 -1.14 -17.16
C LEU A 54 4.49 -0.83 -15.66
N LEU A 55 5.27 -1.59 -14.90
CA LEU A 55 5.50 -1.37 -13.48
C LEU A 55 6.83 -0.63 -13.29
N HIS A 56 6.82 0.50 -12.57
CA HIS A 56 8.02 1.30 -12.31
C HIS A 56 8.02 1.85 -10.88
N GLY A 57 9.20 2.06 -10.30
CA GLY A 57 9.37 2.57 -8.95
C GLY A 57 10.48 1.83 -8.19
N VAL A 58 10.81 2.32 -6.99
CA VAL A 58 11.93 1.80 -6.17
C VAL A 58 11.47 1.01 -4.94
N ILE A 59 10.20 1.12 -4.54
CA ILE A 59 9.62 0.43 -3.37
C ILE A 59 8.25 -0.16 -3.79
N MET A 60 8.28 -1.11 -4.71
CA MET A 60 7.05 -1.72 -5.27
C MET A 60 6.47 -2.83 -4.39
N GLY A 61 7.28 -3.37 -3.48
CA GLY A 61 6.92 -4.52 -2.65
C GLY A 61 6.76 -5.81 -3.45
N GLY A 62 6.16 -6.82 -2.83
CA GLY A 62 5.81 -8.10 -3.43
C GLY A 62 4.46 -8.61 -2.92
N GLY A 63 4.22 -9.92 -3.02
CA GLY A 63 2.94 -10.51 -2.60
C GLY A 63 1.82 -10.13 -3.59
N PRO A 64 0.73 -9.44 -3.18
CA PRO A 64 -0.42 -9.22 -4.05
C PRO A 64 -0.09 -8.58 -5.40
N SER A 65 0.78 -7.56 -5.44
CA SER A 65 1.17 -6.93 -6.69
C SER A 65 1.97 -7.87 -7.60
N GLN A 66 2.86 -8.68 -7.01
CA GLN A 66 3.65 -9.67 -7.74
C GLN A 66 2.76 -10.79 -8.30
N TRP A 67 1.89 -11.39 -7.49
CA TRP A 67 0.99 -12.46 -7.95
C TRP A 67 0.11 -12.01 -9.12
N ALA A 68 -0.43 -10.79 -9.05
CA ALA A 68 -1.21 -10.28 -10.17
C ALA A 68 -0.36 -10.01 -11.42
N ALA A 69 0.90 -9.60 -11.27
CA ALA A 69 1.81 -9.41 -12.40
C ALA A 69 2.21 -10.75 -13.05
N GLU A 70 2.32 -11.83 -12.27
CA GLU A 70 2.54 -13.20 -12.77
C GLU A 70 1.30 -13.73 -13.52
N ASP A 71 0.09 -13.34 -13.10
CA ASP A 71 -1.18 -13.72 -13.73
C ASP A 71 -1.55 -12.87 -14.96
N HIS A 72 -0.85 -11.75 -15.24
CA HIS A 72 -1.16 -10.79 -16.30
C HIS A 72 -0.43 -11.11 -17.61
#